data_AF-A0A7C5WY19-F1
#
_entry.id   AF-A0A7C5WY19-F1
#
_cell.length_a   1.000
_cell.length_b   1.000
_cell.length_c   1.000
_cell.angle_alpha   90.00
_cell.angle_beta   90.00
_cell.angle_gamma   90.00
#
_symmetry.space_group_name_H-M   'P 1'
#
loop_
_entity.id
_entity.type
_entity.pdbx_description
1 polymer ?
#
loop_
_entity_poly.entity_id
_entity_poly.type
_entity_poly.pdbx_seq_one_letter_code
_entity_poly.pdbx_strand_id
1 'polypeptide(L)'
;MGLRSAIKKPNTQHHLILSRKPCTRHVCLCDLPFFLDFPFGYTSKKVNWFEAAGVPVAAFDDAGRENPYPLFRVQAHDAGGTLLASVDAVAPISGEANCQGCHGAPVDGGNGAATKDLANVATTLDDPQLGDIPLEVSKEYAADINILRLHDQKHGTMLEGSTPVVCQSCHYTPALDLAHVGPRGPENDTSPGNPSNGRDQVINKSMSNVMHSHHATVKDLNGDLLFPSMPPPVDAAGNFRDPIAADDILQKTCYQCHPGRRTSCLRGAMSSGGMLCQDCHGDMANVGNDFSRNVSPANPGAFELASDFYTNPNTPRVPWANEPGCGSCHTGDAMDNMHGSAGTLGQPDDGIRLMQAWLKNDPKATPIVPSNKRFAEPVVAATGNPQLYRVSTGHKGVLCESCHGATHAIFPNANPNANDNVASMQLQGHAGVISECSTCHTGDLGITLDGPHGMHPVGSAGDKFADGGHEDIAEKNPDACRACHGQNGEGTVLSAMHTDRVLKCDEKTAFCPNGNSQLFPEGYQVTCTDCHDNEL
;
A
#
# COMPACT_ATOMS: atom_id res chain seq x y z
N MET A 1 4.60 -11.11 -8.15
CA MET A 1 3.40 -10.27 -8.35
C MET A 1 2.49 -10.90 -9.39
N GLY A 2 1.19 -10.63 -9.33
CA GLY A 2 0.21 -11.13 -10.31
C GLY A 2 -0.61 -9.97 -10.88
N LEU A 3 -0.98 -10.06 -12.16
CA LEU A 3 -1.92 -9.14 -12.80
C LEU A 3 -3.35 -9.64 -12.52
N ARG A 4 -4.23 -8.74 -12.05
CA ARG A 4 -5.63 -9.05 -11.70
C ARG A 4 -6.58 -8.15 -12.48
N SER A 5 -7.68 -8.71 -12.98
CA SER A 5 -8.73 -7.97 -13.71
C SER A 5 -10.12 -8.47 -13.32
N ALA A 6 -11.01 -7.56 -12.90
CA ALA A 6 -12.38 -7.88 -12.53
C ALA A 6 -13.31 -7.76 -13.76
N ILE A 7 -13.96 -8.86 -14.16
CA ILE A 7 -15.00 -8.87 -15.20
C ILE A 7 -16.21 -9.64 -14.66
N LYS A 8 -17.39 -9.01 -14.66
CA LYS A 8 -18.65 -9.64 -14.25
C LYS A 8 -19.11 -10.63 -15.32
N LYS A 9 -19.37 -11.89 -14.95
CA LYS A 9 -19.84 -12.97 -15.85
C LYS A 9 -21.06 -12.55 -16.70
N PRO A 10 -21.00 -12.81 -18.01
CA PRO A 10 -21.89 -13.78 -18.64
C PRO A 10 -21.07 -15.01 -19.11
N ASN A 11 -21.74 -16.14 -19.32
CA ASN A 11 -21.12 -17.42 -19.69
C ASN A 11 -20.21 -17.33 -20.93
N THR A 12 -18.88 -17.20 -20.77
CA THR A 12 -17.87 -17.64 -21.76
C THR A 12 -16.45 -17.55 -21.17
N GLN A 13 -15.56 -18.46 -21.59
CA GLN A 13 -14.12 -18.40 -21.30
C GLN A 13 -13.49 -17.24 -22.09
N HIS A 14 -12.71 -16.38 -21.43
CA HIS A 14 -12.01 -15.25 -22.04
C HIS A 14 -10.49 -15.39 -21.88
N HIS A 15 -9.75 -15.02 -22.94
CA HIS A 15 -8.29 -15.08 -23.01
C HIS A 15 -7.67 -13.69 -22.80
N LEU A 16 -6.61 -13.62 -21.99
CA LEU A 16 -5.78 -12.43 -21.75
C LEU A 16 -4.47 -12.59 -22.54
N ILE A 17 -4.07 -11.56 -23.29
CA ILE A 17 -2.93 -11.56 -24.23
C ILE A 17 -1.78 -10.68 -23.69
N LEU A 18 -0.56 -11.22 -23.64
CA LEU A 18 0.70 -10.49 -23.48
C LEU A 18 1.76 -11.07 -24.44
N SER A 19 2.50 -10.22 -25.17
CA SER A 19 3.68 -10.59 -25.98
C SER A 19 4.95 -10.17 -25.20
N ARG A 20 6.02 -10.99 -25.03
CA ARG A 20 6.88 -11.61 -26.06
C ARG A 20 7.03 -13.14 -26.01
N LYS A 21 6.36 -13.86 -25.11
CA LYS A 21 6.06 -15.31 -25.23
C LYS A 21 4.76 -15.58 -24.45
N PRO A 22 3.85 -16.43 -24.95
CA PRO A 22 2.56 -16.69 -24.31
C PRO A 22 2.75 -17.41 -22.96
N CYS A 23 2.30 -16.78 -21.87
CA CYS A 23 2.00 -17.47 -20.62
C CYS A 23 0.48 -17.62 -20.48
N THR A 24 -0.04 -18.79 -20.87
CA THR A 24 -1.46 -19.16 -20.67
C THR A 24 -1.69 -19.72 -19.27
N ARG A 25 -1.55 -18.89 -18.22
CA ARG A 25 -1.96 -19.25 -16.86
C ARG A 25 -2.94 -18.20 -16.35
N HIS A 26 -4.23 -18.52 -16.47
CA HIS A 26 -5.31 -17.70 -15.96
C HIS A 26 -6.18 -18.56 -15.07
N VAL A 27 -6.36 -18.13 -13.83
CA VAL A 27 -7.32 -18.75 -12.92
C VAL A 27 -8.40 -17.72 -12.65
N CYS A 28 -9.65 -18.11 -12.89
CA CYS A 28 -10.80 -17.36 -12.37
C CYS A 28 -10.90 -17.68 -10.89
N LEU A 29 -10.63 -16.70 -10.05
CA LEU A 29 -10.75 -16.85 -8.61
C LEU A 29 -12.15 -16.44 -8.17
N CYS A 30 -12.83 -17.37 -7.51
CA CYS A 30 -14.10 -17.09 -6.83
C CYS A 30 -13.86 -16.73 -5.37
N ASP A 31 -12.93 -17.43 -4.71
CA ASP A 31 -12.50 -17.20 -3.33
C ASP A 31 -10.95 -17.23 -3.29
N LEU A 32 -10.33 -16.38 -2.47
CA LEU A 32 -8.87 -16.29 -2.32
C LEU A 32 -8.47 -16.54 -0.86
N PRO A 33 -7.72 -17.62 -0.57
CA PRO A 33 -7.21 -17.89 0.77
C PRO A 33 -6.01 -17.02 1.14
N PHE A 34 -5.95 -16.60 2.41
CA PHE A 34 -4.86 -15.83 3.00
C PHE A 34 -4.55 -16.36 4.40
N PHE A 35 -3.32 -16.80 4.65
CA PHE A 35 -2.86 -17.31 5.96
C PHE A 35 -3.73 -18.41 6.59
N LEU A 36 -4.30 -19.34 5.81
CA LEU A 36 -5.34 -20.28 6.27
C LEU A 36 -4.99 -21.14 7.49
N ASP A 37 -3.70 -21.39 7.72
CA ASP A 37 -3.23 -22.22 8.84
C ASP A 37 -2.84 -21.39 10.08
N PHE A 38 -3.11 -20.09 10.08
CA PHE A 38 -2.84 -19.20 11.21
C PHE A 38 -4.11 -18.77 11.93
N PRO A 39 -4.05 -18.46 13.24
CA PRO A 39 -5.18 -17.92 14.00
C PRO A 39 -5.75 -16.60 13.44
N PHE A 40 -5.00 -15.92 12.57
CA PHE A 40 -5.36 -14.66 11.91
C PHE A 40 -5.65 -14.81 10.41
N GLY A 41 -5.73 -16.05 9.91
CA GLY A 41 -6.05 -16.35 8.52
C GLY A 41 -7.49 -16.13 8.13
N TYR A 42 -7.72 -15.89 6.84
CA TYR A 42 -9.05 -15.74 6.27
C TYR A 42 -9.11 -16.11 4.79
N THR A 43 -10.34 -16.34 4.30
CA THR A 43 -10.63 -16.45 2.87
C THR A 43 -11.43 -15.24 2.44
N SER A 44 -10.91 -14.46 1.49
CA SER A 44 -11.69 -13.43 0.81
C SER A 44 -12.65 -14.13 -0.15
N LYS A 45 -13.95 -14.01 0.10
CA LYS A 45 -14.98 -14.73 -0.66
C LYS A 45 -15.54 -13.86 -1.79
N LYS A 46 -15.99 -14.51 -2.87
CA LYS A 46 -16.68 -13.87 -4.02
C LYS A 46 -15.86 -12.77 -4.72
N VAL A 47 -14.54 -12.94 -4.76
CA VAL A 47 -13.60 -12.02 -5.41
C VAL A 47 -13.84 -11.89 -6.92
N ASN A 48 -14.32 -12.95 -7.59
CA ASN A 48 -14.78 -12.97 -8.99
C ASN A 48 -13.90 -12.19 -9.99
N TRP A 49 -12.60 -12.49 -10.03
CA TRP A 49 -11.65 -11.88 -10.97
C TRP A 49 -10.79 -12.92 -11.68
N PHE A 50 -10.16 -12.50 -12.77
CA PHE A 50 -9.09 -13.24 -13.41
C PHE A 50 -7.74 -12.85 -12.80
N GLU A 51 -6.91 -13.84 -12.49
CA GLU A 51 -5.54 -13.64 -12.02
C GLU A 51 -4.54 -14.38 -12.91
N ALA A 52 -3.43 -13.69 -13.21
CA ALA A 52 -2.19 -14.25 -13.74
C ALA A 52 -1.08 -14.04 -12.70
N ALA A 53 -0.91 -15.01 -11.79
CA ALA A 53 0.11 -14.97 -10.75
C ALA A 53 1.46 -15.55 -11.22
N GLY A 54 2.55 -15.05 -10.63
CA GLY A 54 3.90 -15.59 -10.87
C GLY A 54 4.52 -15.14 -12.19
N VAL A 55 4.04 -14.04 -12.77
CA VAL A 55 4.68 -13.43 -13.94
C VAL A 55 6.03 -12.84 -13.49
N PRO A 56 7.16 -13.31 -14.04
CA PRO A 56 8.45 -12.73 -13.72
C PRO A 56 8.54 -11.33 -14.33
N VAL A 57 8.95 -10.36 -13.52
CA VAL A 57 9.14 -8.97 -13.92
C VAL A 57 10.53 -8.52 -13.51
N ALA A 58 11.20 -7.76 -14.37
CA ALA A 58 12.53 -7.20 -14.12
C ALA A 58 12.48 -5.69 -14.33
N ALA A 59 13.21 -4.95 -13.49
CA ALA A 59 13.34 -3.50 -13.64
C ALA A 59 14.23 -3.14 -14.84
N PHE A 60 14.98 -4.10 -15.40
CA PHE A 60 15.86 -3.88 -16.52
C PHE A 60 15.27 -4.49 -17.79
N ASP A 61 15.34 -3.76 -18.90
CA ASP A 61 15.00 -4.28 -20.21
C ASP A 61 16.18 -5.02 -20.88
N ASP A 62 15.94 -5.59 -22.07
CA ASP A 62 16.96 -6.33 -22.84
C ASP A 62 18.17 -5.46 -23.24
N ALA A 63 18.07 -4.13 -23.14
CA ALA A 63 19.16 -3.18 -23.41
C ALA A 63 19.84 -2.69 -22.12
N GLY A 64 19.49 -3.26 -20.96
CA GLY A 64 20.05 -2.91 -19.65
C GLY A 64 19.54 -1.58 -19.09
N ARG A 65 18.45 -1.00 -19.64
CA ARG A 65 17.87 0.24 -19.12
C ARG A 65 16.97 -0.06 -17.94
N GLU A 66 17.16 0.66 -16.85
CA GLU A 66 16.35 0.53 -15.65
C GLU A 66 15.04 1.33 -15.80
N ASN A 67 13.93 0.68 -15.47
CA ASN A 67 12.61 1.24 -15.25
C ASN A 67 11.95 0.47 -14.09
N PRO A 68 11.90 1.04 -12.87
CA PRO A 68 11.29 0.37 -11.72
C PRO A 68 9.74 0.36 -11.77
N TYR A 69 9.14 1.08 -12.73
CA TYR A 69 7.70 1.20 -12.91
C TYR A 69 7.27 0.87 -14.35
N PRO A 70 7.59 -0.34 -14.87
CA PRO A 70 7.22 -0.70 -16.22
C PRO A 70 5.70 -0.75 -16.38
N LEU A 71 5.23 -0.27 -17.53
CA LEU A 71 3.83 -0.38 -17.92
C LEU A 71 3.57 -1.75 -18.55
N PHE A 72 2.53 -2.40 -18.08
CA PHE A 72 2.00 -3.64 -18.62
C PHE A 72 0.65 -3.34 -19.26
N ARG A 73 0.50 -3.77 -20.51
CA ARG A 73 -0.78 -3.70 -21.22
C ARG A 73 -1.65 -4.89 -20.86
N VAL A 74 -2.84 -4.62 -20.32
CA VAL A 74 -3.88 -5.60 -20.05
C VAL A 74 -4.99 -5.44 -21.08
N GLN A 75 -5.31 -6.52 -21.78
CA GLN A 75 -6.33 -6.52 -22.85
C GLN A 75 -7.39 -7.58 -22.59
N ALA A 76 -8.65 -7.19 -22.68
CA ALA A 76 -9.77 -8.11 -22.69
C ALA A 76 -10.16 -8.41 -24.14
N HIS A 77 -10.25 -9.68 -24.51
CA HIS A 77 -10.73 -10.12 -25.82
C HIS A 77 -11.98 -10.99 -25.70
N ASP A 78 -12.87 -10.91 -26.69
CA ASP A 78 -13.97 -11.86 -26.83
C ASP A 78 -13.47 -13.24 -27.30
N ALA A 79 -14.38 -14.21 -27.40
CA ALA A 79 -14.05 -15.56 -27.85
C ALA A 79 -13.57 -15.63 -29.32
N GLY A 80 -13.91 -14.62 -30.13
CA GLY A 80 -13.45 -14.47 -31.52
C GLY A 80 -12.09 -13.77 -31.65
N GLY A 81 -11.50 -13.31 -30.55
CA GLY A 81 -10.24 -12.57 -30.52
C GLY A 81 -10.38 -11.05 -30.71
N THR A 82 -11.61 -10.52 -30.78
CA THR A 82 -11.85 -9.08 -30.87
C THR A 82 -11.45 -8.41 -29.57
N LEU A 83 -10.66 -7.34 -29.65
CA LEU A 83 -10.33 -6.51 -28.49
C LEU A 83 -11.60 -5.79 -27.98
N LEU A 84 -11.91 -5.98 -26.69
CA LEU A 84 -13.05 -5.36 -26.01
C LEU A 84 -12.63 -4.14 -25.18
N ALA A 85 -11.50 -4.24 -24.49
CA ALA A 85 -10.96 -3.17 -23.65
C ALA A 85 -9.45 -3.34 -23.48
N SER A 86 -8.75 -2.23 -23.23
CA SER A 86 -7.31 -2.21 -22.97
C SER A 86 -6.99 -1.14 -21.94
N VAL A 87 -6.04 -1.44 -21.05
CA VAL A 87 -5.47 -0.46 -20.13
C VAL A 87 -3.99 -0.77 -19.91
N ASP A 88 -3.17 0.27 -19.79
CA ASP A 88 -1.77 0.17 -19.40
C ASP A 88 -1.64 0.50 -17.91
N ALA A 89 -1.09 -0.42 -17.13
CA ALA A 89 -0.95 -0.27 -15.68
C ALA A 89 0.48 -0.56 -15.24
N VAL A 90 0.95 0.11 -14.19
CA VAL A 90 2.27 -0.12 -13.60
C VAL A 90 2.32 -1.51 -12.96
N ALA A 91 3.35 -2.28 -13.27
CA ALA A 91 3.73 -3.47 -12.50
C ALA A 91 4.91 -3.08 -11.61
N PRO A 92 4.69 -2.65 -10.34
CA PRO A 92 5.76 -2.12 -9.51
C PRO A 92 6.77 -3.23 -9.18
N ILE A 93 8.07 -2.92 -9.23
CA ILE A 93 9.14 -3.89 -8.96
C ILE A 93 9.89 -3.49 -7.69
N SER A 94 9.95 -4.42 -6.74
CA SER A 94 10.59 -4.25 -5.42
C SER A 94 11.97 -4.90 -5.40
N GLY A 95 12.87 -4.46 -6.28
CA GLY A 95 14.23 -5.03 -6.41
C GLY A 95 15.33 -4.28 -5.64
N GLU A 96 15.00 -3.20 -4.93
CA GLU A 96 16.00 -2.36 -4.27
C GLU A 96 16.06 -2.62 -2.75
N ALA A 97 17.24 -3.01 -2.27
CA ALA A 97 17.66 -2.99 -0.87
C ALA A 97 19.14 -2.58 -0.81
N ASN A 98 19.49 -1.59 0.02
CA ASN A 98 20.82 -0.99 0.06
C ASN A 98 21.65 -1.47 1.27
N CYS A 99 21.70 -2.78 1.51
CA CYS A 99 22.48 -3.38 2.59
C CYS A 99 23.97 -3.01 2.50
N GLN A 100 24.49 -2.91 1.26
CA GLN A 100 25.87 -2.52 0.98
C GLN A 100 26.27 -1.15 1.53
N GLY A 101 25.32 -0.25 1.79
CA GLY A 101 25.62 1.06 2.37
C GLY A 101 26.32 0.97 3.73
N CYS A 102 26.03 -0.08 4.50
CA CYS A 102 26.64 -0.31 5.82
C CYS A 102 27.46 -1.61 5.89
N HIS A 103 27.06 -2.65 5.15
CA HIS A 103 27.71 -3.96 5.12
C HIS A 103 28.75 -4.11 4.00
N GLY A 104 28.86 -3.13 3.10
CA GLY A 104 29.93 -3.08 2.10
C GLY A 104 31.25 -2.62 2.71
N ALA A 105 32.36 -3.06 2.12
CA ALA A 105 33.68 -2.57 2.49
C ALA A 105 33.82 -1.07 2.19
N PRO A 106 34.58 -0.30 2.99
CA PRO A 106 34.85 1.11 2.69
C PRO A 106 35.47 1.35 1.31
N VAL A 107 36.30 0.42 0.82
CA VAL A 107 36.90 0.48 -0.51
C VAL A 107 35.86 0.39 -1.64
N ASP A 108 34.72 -0.25 -1.38
CA ASP A 108 33.61 -0.42 -2.33
C ASP A 108 32.50 0.64 -2.15
N GLY A 109 32.69 1.60 -1.24
CA GLY A 109 31.76 2.70 -0.98
C GLY A 109 30.80 2.48 0.19
N GLY A 110 30.97 1.41 0.98
CA GLY A 110 30.27 1.25 2.25
C GLY A 110 30.76 2.24 3.31
N ASN A 111 29.91 2.59 4.29
CA ASN A 111 30.30 3.50 5.38
C ASN A 111 31.14 2.81 6.49
N GLY A 112 31.34 1.48 6.40
CA GLY A 112 32.11 0.68 7.33
C GLY A 112 31.46 0.44 8.71
N ALA A 113 30.23 0.91 8.93
CA ALA A 113 29.56 0.84 10.23
C ALA A 113 29.30 -0.61 10.68
N ALA A 114 28.97 -1.51 9.75
CA ALA A 114 28.74 -2.92 10.06
C ALA A 114 30.00 -3.78 9.92
N THR A 115 30.90 -3.45 8.99
CA THR A 115 32.07 -4.29 8.70
C THR A 115 33.23 -4.12 9.69
N LYS A 116 33.21 -3.10 10.55
CA LYS A 116 34.27 -2.84 11.55
C LYS A 116 34.50 -4.01 12.52
N ASP A 117 33.48 -4.83 12.74
CA ASP A 117 33.50 -5.95 13.68
C ASP A 117 33.95 -7.27 13.03
N LEU A 118 34.18 -7.26 11.71
CA LEU A 118 34.67 -8.41 10.95
C LEU A 118 36.20 -8.43 10.92
N ALA A 119 36.78 -9.61 11.15
CA ALA A 119 38.20 -9.83 10.95
C ALA A 119 38.62 -9.76 9.47
N ASN A 120 37.77 -10.28 8.59
CA ASN A 120 37.98 -10.30 7.14
C ASN A 120 36.75 -9.69 6.45
N VAL A 121 36.93 -8.51 5.87
CA VAL A 121 35.89 -7.82 5.11
C VAL A 121 36.02 -8.23 3.64
N ALA A 122 34.96 -8.83 3.09
CA ALA A 122 34.86 -9.11 1.67
C ALA A 122 34.69 -7.80 0.88
N THR A 123 35.27 -7.79 -0.31
CA THR A 123 35.27 -6.68 -1.26
C THR A 123 34.79 -7.17 -2.62
N THR A 124 34.57 -6.27 -3.56
CA THR A 124 34.25 -6.61 -4.96
C THR A 124 35.26 -7.56 -5.61
N LEU A 125 36.51 -7.59 -5.15
CA LEU A 125 37.55 -8.50 -5.63
C LEU A 125 37.31 -9.97 -5.28
N ASP A 126 36.43 -10.23 -4.31
CA ASP A 126 36.05 -11.59 -3.91
C ASP A 126 34.93 -12.18 -4.80
N ASP A 127 34.35 -11.38 -5.70
CA ASP A 127 33.35 -11.85 -6.66
C ASP A 127 34.01 -12.60 -7.83
N PRO A 128 33.72 -13.91 -8.03
CA PRO A 128 34.27 -14.68 -9.14
C PRO A 128 33.79 -14.21 -10.53
N GLN A 129 32.74 -13.38 -10.60
CA GLN A 129 32.19 -12.82 -11.84
C GLN A 129 32.59 -11.35 -12.06
N LEU A 130 33.50 -10.81 -11.24
CA LEU A 130 33.96 -9.42 -11.38
C LEU A 130 34.46 -9.14 -12.81
N GLY A 131 33.82 -8.17 -13.47
CA GLY A 131 34.12 -7.77 -14.85
C GLY A 131 33.19 -8.37 -15.91
N ASP A 132 32.46 -9.45 -15.58
CA ASP A 132 31.46 -10.05 -16.47
C ASP A 132 30.04 -9.53 -16.18
N ILE A 133 29.80 -9.02 -14.96
CA ILE A 133 28.54 -8.44 -14.50
C ILE A 133 28.71 -6.97 -14.10
N PRO A 134 27.61 -6.18 -14.02
CA PRO A 134 27.70 -4.79 -13.58
C PRO A 134 28.33 -4.67 -12.20
N LEU A 135 29.22 -3.69 -12.01
CA LEU A 135 29.98 -3.50 -10.76
C LEU A 135 29.10 -3.43 -9.50
N GLU A 136 27.92 -2.82 -9.59
CA GLU A 136 26.99 -2.73 -8.46
C GLU A 136 26.51 -4.11 -7.99
N VAL A 137 26.41 -5.10 -8.88
CA VAL A 137 26.07 -6.49 -8.51
C VAL A 137 27.23 -7.13 -7.75
N SER A 138 28.48 -6.88 -8.14
CA SER A 138 29.67 -7.35 -7.40
C SER A 138 29.80 -6.71 -6.02
N LYS A 139 29.37 -5.45 -5.86
CA LYS A 139 29.34 -4.80 -4.54
C LYS A 139 28.28 -5.40 -3.63
N GLU A 140 27.11 -5.71 -4.18
CA GLU A 140 26.05 -6.43 -3.48
C GLU A 140 26.54 -7.82 -3.03
N TYR A 141 27.19 -8.57 -3.92
CA TYR A 141 27.80 -9.87 -3.60
C TYR A 141 28.78 -9.78 -2.41
N ALA A 142 29.67 -8.79 -2.42
CA ALA A 142 30.62 -8.58 -1.31
C ALA A 142 29.92 -8.22 0.01
N ALA A 143 28.88 -7.37 -0.04
CA ALA A 143 28.07 -7.03 1.12
C ALA A 143 27.33 -8.26 1.68
N ASP A 144 26.81 -9.12 0.83
CA ASP A 144 26.14 -10.37 1.22
C ASP A 144 27.09 -11.30 1.99
N ILE A 145 28.32 -11.47 1.51
CA ILE A 145 29.35 -12.24 2.24
C ILE A 145 29.60 -11.62 3.63
N ASN A 146 29.72 -10.30 3.71
CA ASN A 146 29.94 -9.62 5.00
C ASN A 146 28.75 -9.82 5.96
N ILE A 147 27.52 -9.84 5.45
CA ILE A 147 26.32 -10.15 6.25
C ILE A 147 26.36 -11.59 6.77
N LEU A 148 26.70 -12.56 5.92
CA LEU A 148 26.82 -13.96 6.33
C LEU A 148 27.91 -14.15 7.39
N ARG A 149 29.07 -13.50 7.24
CA ARG A 149 30.14 -13.51 8.25
C ARG A 149 29.71 -12.94 9.58
N LEU A 150 29.00 -11.81 9.57
CA LEU A 150 28.46 -11.20 10.80
C LEU A 150 27.45 -12.14 11.46
N HIS A 151 26.62 -12.80 10.66
CA HIS A 151 25.67 -13.80 11.15
C HIS A 151 26.40 -14.98 11.81
N ASP A 152 27.38 -15.56 11.11
CA ASP A 152 28.20 -16.67 11.60
C ASP A 152 28.95 -16.31 12.88
N GLN A 153 29.56 -15.13 12.95
CA GLN A 153 30.25 -14.62 14.14
C GLN A 153 29.30 -14.44 15.34
N LYS A 154 28.10 -13.90 15.10
CA LYS A 154 27.14 -13.60 16.17
C LYS A 154 26.41 -14.85 16.68
N HIS A 155 26.13 -15.80 15.80
CA HIS A 155 25.25 -16.94 16.08
C HIS A 155 25.97 -18.30 16.08
N GLY A 156 27.25 -18.34 15.71
CA GLY A 156 28.02 -19.59 15.60
C GLY A 156 27.55 -20.48 14.45
N THR A 157 26.98 -19.89 13.41
CA THR A 157 26.55 -20.61 12.19
C THR A 157 27.71 -20.77 11.20
N MET A 158 27.44 -21.46 10.08
CA MET A 158 28.40 -21.70 8.97
C MET A 158 27.74 -21.37 7.62
N LEU A 159 27.00 -20.25 7.55
CA LEU A 159 26.19 -19.87 6.39
C LEU A 159 27.04 -19.42 5.19
N GLU A 160 28.17 -18.72 5.40
CA GLU A 160 29.08 -18.35 4.30
C GLU A 160 29.54 -19.62 3.55
N GLY A 161 29.89 -20.67 4.30
CA GLY A 161 30.30 -21.96 3.76
C GLY A 161 29.15 -22.84 3.22
N SER A 162 27.91 -22.41 3.37
CA SER A 162 26.69 -23.17 3.00
C SER A 162 25.87 -22.49 1.89
N THR A 163 26.51 -21.65 1.08
CA THR A 163 25.85 -20.92 -0.02
C THR A 163 25.36 -21.86 -1.15
N PRO A 164 24.25 -21.53 -1.84
CA PRO A 164 23.42 -20.33 -1.67
C PRO A 164 22.55 -20.37 -0.41
N VAL A 165 22.40 -19.23 0.26
CA VAL A 165 21.56 -19.06 1.45
C VAL A 165 20.42 -18.09 1.14
N VAL A 166 19.23 -18.42 1.62
CA VAL A 166 18.06 -17.53 1.60
C VAL A 166 17.65 -17.32 3.05
N CYS A 167 17.69 -16.08 3.56
CA CYS A 167 17.42 -15.79 4.98
C CYS A 167 16.06 -16.34 5.44
N GLN A 168 15.08 -16.35 4.54
CA GLN A 168 13.72 -16.80 4.76
C GLN A 168 13.60 -18.31 4.92
N SER A 169 14.68 -19.06 4.64
CA SER A 169 14.84 -20.48 5.00
C SER A 169 15.17 -20.70 6.48
N CYS A 170 15.32 -19.65 7.27
CA CYS A 170 15.31 -19.71 8.74
C CYS A 170 14.42 -18.64 9.36
N HIS A 171 14.20 -17.51 8.69
CA HIS A 171 13.40 -16.40 9.19
C HIS A 171 12.12 -16.25 8.36
N TYR A 172 11.08 -16.98 8.77
CA TYR A 172 9.83 -17.03 8.01
C TYR A 172 9.26 -15.63 7.66
N THR A 173 8.76 -15.50 6.43
CA THR A 173 7.92 -14.38 5.99
C THR A 173 6.77 -14.88 5.14
N PRO A 174 5.53 -14.46 5.43
CA PRO A 174 4.37 -14.60 4.56
C PRO A 174 4.57 -14.32 3.08
N ALA A 175 5.43 -13.34 2.73
CA ALA A 175 5.58 -12.84 1.37
C ALA A 175 6.06 -13.89 0.38
N LEU A 176 6.89 -14.83 0.86
CA LEU A 176 7.51 -15.87 0.05
C LEU A 176 6.83 -17.24 0.24
N ASP A 177 5.87 -17.33 1.16
CA ASP A 177 5.02 -18.50 1.31
C ASP A 177 3.87 -18.46 0.29
N LEU A 178 4.19 -18.57 -0.99
CA LEU A 178 3.19 -18.48 -2.08
C LEU A 178 2.08 -19.53 -1.99
N ALA A 179 2.31 -20.62 -1.25
CA ALA A 179 1.33 -21.67 -0.98
C ALA A 179 0.46 -21.36 0.25
N HIS A 180 0.79 -20.34 1.04
CA HIS A 180 0.13 -19.94 2.29
C HIS A 180 -0.03 -21.09 3.30
N VAL A 181 0.96 -21.98 3.40
CA VAL A 181 0.92 -23.16 4.31
C VAL A 181 1.68 -22.95 5.62
N GLY A 182 2.17 -21.73 5.86
CA GLY A 182 2.77 -21.29 7.12
C GLY A 182 4.20 -21.80 7.40
N PRO A 183 4.78 -21.41 8.55
CA PRO A 183 6.02 -21.96 9.05
C PRO A 183 5.76 -23.39 9.51
N ARG A 184 6.26 -24.35 8.75
CA ARG A 184 6.15 -25.76 9.09
C ARG A 184 7.34 -26.27 9.89
N GLY A 185 8.49 -25.59 9.81
CA GLY A 185 9.74 -26.09 10.38
C GLY A 185 10.30 -27.32 9.66
N PRO A 186 11.61 -27.60 9.76
CA PRO A 186 12.23 -28.81 9.19
C PRO A 186 11.64 -30.11 9.75
N GLU A 187 11.15 -30.09 10.99
CA GLU A 187 10.55 -31.23 11.68
C GLU A 187 9.24 -31.72 11.03
N ASN A 188 8.56 -30.87 10.25
CA ASN A 188 7.36 -31.23 9.51
C ASN A 188 7.59 -31.40 8.00
N ASP A 189 8.86 -31.45 7.55
CA ASP A 189 9.26 -31.83 6.19
C ASP A 189 9.17 -33.34 5.97
N THR A 190 7.95 -33.86 6.08
CA THR A 190 7.67 -35.30 6.08
C THR A 190 7.35 -35.87 4.69
N SER A 191 7.33 -35.05 3.63
CA SER A 191 6.93 -35.48 2.28
C SER A 191 8.00 -35.20 1.22
N PRO A 192 8.52 -36.24 0.54
CA PRO A 192 9.35 -36.05 -0.65
C PRO A 192 8.53 -35.34 -1.75
N GLY A 193 8.88 -34.09 -2.07
CA GLY A 193 8.22 -33.29 -3.11
C GLY A 193 7.46 -32.04 -2.63
N ASN A 194 7.34 -31.83 -1.32
CA ASN A 194 6.86 -30.56 -0.74
C ASN A 194 7.70 -30.15 0.47
N PRO A 195 9.03 -29.95 0.30
CA PRO A 195 9.86 -29.42 1.36
C PRO A 195 9.37 -28.03 1.72
N SER A 196 9.41 -27.68 2.99
CA SER A 196 9.00 -26.39 3.51
C SER A 196 9.98 -25.30 3.16
N ASN A 197 10.99 -25.57 2.34
CA ASN A 197 12.04 -24.65 1.90
C ASN A 197 12.63 -23.83 3.06
N GLY A 198 12.73 -24.43 4.25
CA GLY A 198 13.24 -23.75 5.44
C GLY A 198 12.27 -22.74 6.06
N ARG A 199 10.95 -22.92 5.96
CA ARG A 199 9.99 -22.10 6.74
C ARG A 199 10.01 -22.49 8.23
N ASP A 200 11.17 -22.41 8.86
CA ASP A 200 11.33 -22.52 10.30
C ASP A 200 10.99 -21.17 10.93
N GLN A 201 10.03 -21.18 11.84
CA GLN A 201 9.80 -20.07 12.74
C GLN A 201 9.64 -20.55 14.18
N VAL A 202 9.70 -21.87 14.40
CA VAL A 202 9.48 -22.44 15.72
C VAL A 202 10.69 -22.12 16.59
N ILE A 203 11.91 -22.12 16.03
CA ILE A 203 13.12 -21.80 16.79
C ILE A 203 13.78 -20.49 16.36
N ASN A 204 13.28 -19.83 15.32
CA ASN A 204 13.81 -18.60 14.77
C ASN A 204 12.76 -17.49 14.76
N LYS A 205 13.20 -16.25 15.05
CA LYS A 205 12.34 -15.07 14.93
C LYS A 205 11.99 -14.82 13.45
N SER A 206 10.88 -14.11 13.22
CA SER A 206 10.42 -13.75 11.87
C SER A 206 11.44 -12.88 11.14
N MET A 207 11.34 -12.81 9.80
CA MET A 207 12.16 -11.88 9.02
C MET A 207 11.97 -10.42 9.44
N SER A 208 10.74 -10.03 9.77
CA SER A 208 10.46 -8.68 10.25
C SER A 208 11.21 -8.41 11.56
N ASN A 209 11.18 -9.36 12.50
CA ASN A 209 11.85 -9.18 13.78
C ASN A 209 13.36 -9.00 13.62
N VAL A 210 14.02 -9.92 12.91
CA VAL A 210 15.49 -9.94 12.83
C VAL A 210 16.06 -8.76 12.06
N MET A 211 15.33 -8.27 11.04
CA MET A 211 15.72 -7.06 10.33
C MET A 211 15.45 -5.82 11.17
N HIS A 212 14.27 -5.67 11.76
CA HIS A 212 13.92 -4.37 12.35
C HIS A 212 14.44 -4.20 13.78
N SER A 213 14.31 -5.22 14.64
CA SER A 213 14.60 -5.08 16.08
C SER A 213 16.07 -4.79 16.36
N HIS A 214 16.99 -5.42 15.61
CA HIS A 214 18.41 -5.17 15.76
C HIS A 214 18.78 -3.77 15.25
N HIS A 215 18.39 -3.45 14.00
CA HIS A 215 18.74 -2.17 13.37
C HIS A 215 18.14 -0.98 14.10
N ALA A 216 17.01 -1.13 14.79
CA ALA A 216 16.45 -0.10 15.68
C ALA A 216 17.37 0.33 16.84
N THR A 217 18.39 -0.46 17.16
CA THR A 217 19.30 -0.22 18.31
C THR A 217 20.73 0.11 17.91
N VAL A 218 21.07 -0.01 16.62
CA VAL A 218 22.43 0.19 16.13
C VAL A 218 22.80 1.67 16.25
N LYS A 219 24.01 1.93 16.75
CA LYS A 219 24.55 3.26 16.95
C LYS A 219 25.80 3.48 16.11
N ASP A 220 25.99 4.72 15.69
CA ASP A 220 27.21 5.16 15.02
C ASP A 220 28.39 5.29 16.00
N LEU A 221 29.54 5.80 15.51
CA LEU A 221 30.74 5.98 16.33
C LEU A 221 30.60 7.11 17.37
N ASN A 222 29.65 8.02 17.19
CA ASN A 222 29.35 9.11 18.11
C ASN A 222 28.37 8.67 19.22
N GLY A 223 27.77 7.49 19.08
CA GLY A 223 26.80 6.93 20.03
C GLY A 223 25.35 7.31 19.71
N ASP A 224 25.12 7.97 18.58
CA ASP A 224 23.81 8.33 18.06
C ASP A 224 23.19 7.14 17.32
N LEU A 225 21.86 7.06 17.26
CA LEU A 225 21.20 6.00 16.49
C LEU A 225 21.57 6.15 15.01
N LEU A 226 22.02 5.05 14.41
CA LEU A 226 22.37 5.02 12.99
C LEU A 226 21.13 5.32 12.11
N PHE A 227 19.96 4.89 12.59
CA PHE A 227 18.66 5.15 11.98
C PHE A 227 17.89 6.14 12.87
N PRO A 228 17.85 7.44 12.52
CA PRO A 228 17.19 8.45 13.35
C PRO A 228 15.65 8.30 13.34
N SER A 229 14.98 8.76 14.39
CA SER A 229 13.51 8.82 14.43
C SER A 229 12.96 9.93 13.54
N MET A 230 11.79 9.68 12.94
CA MET A 230 11.07 10.66 12.12
C MET A 230 10.29 11.63 13.02
N PRO A 231 10.38 12.97 12.80
CA PRO A 231 9.49 13.92 13.42
C PRO A 231 8.01 13.65 13.04
N PRO A 232 7.06 13.98 13.93
CA PRO A 232 5.64 13.78 13.63
C PRO A 232 5.26 14.56 12.36
N PRO A 233 4.29 14.06 11.57
CA PRO A 233 3.90 14.67 10.30
C PRO A 233 3.28 16.07 10.49
N VAL A 234 2.70 16.31 11.67
CA VAL A 234 2.15 17.60 12.10
C VAL A 234 2.72 17.93 13.47
N ASP A 235 3.27 19.13 13.62
CA ASP A 235 3.85 19.60 14.88
C ASP A 235 2.77 20.03 15.89
N ALA A 236 3.19 20.41 17.10
CA ALA A 236 2.27 20.85 18.15
C ALA A 236 1.54 22.18 17.85
N ALA A 237 2.03 22.95 16.86
CA ALA A 237 1.42 24.19 16.40
C ALA A 237 0.48 23.98 15.20
N GLY A 238 0.34 22.75 14.70
CA GLY A 238 -0.50 22.41 13.56
C GLY A 238 0.17 22.61 12.20
N ASN A 239 1.50 22.77 12.15
CA ASN A 239 2.22 22.87 10.89
C ASN A 239 2.71 21.50 10.43
N PHE A 240 2.75 21.30 9.10
CA PHE A 240 3.44 20.14 8.54
C PHE A 240 4.94 20.17 8.87
N ARG A 241 5.54 18.98 9.04
CA ARG A 241 6.99 18.86 9.13
C ARG A 241 7.68 19.35 7.85
N ASP A 242 8.93 19.79 7.98
CA ASP A 242 9.75 20.17 6.84
C ASP A 242 9.95 18.98 5.89
N PRO A 243 9.48 19.04 4.63
CA PRO A 243 9.57 17.93 3.70
C PRO A 243 11.02 17.57 3.35
N ILE A 244 11.95 18.53 3.37
CA ILE A 244 13.36 18.27 3.02
C ILE A 244 14.04 17.46 4.13
N ALA A 245 13.90 17.91 5.38
CA ALA A 245 14.40 17.16 6.52
C ALA A 245 13.75 15.78 6.65
N ALA A 246 12.45 15.68 6.37
CA ALA A 246 11.73 14.41 6.40
C ALA A 246 12.23 13.43 5.33
N ASP A 247 12.47 13.87 4.09
CA ASP A 247 13.05 13.02 3.05
C ASP A 247 14.47 12.55 3.44
N ASP A 248 15.34 13.43 3.95
CA ASP A 248 16.69 13.04 4.40
C ASP A 248 16.65 11.95 5.48
N ILE A 249 15.73 12.05 6.45
CA ILE A 249 15.53 11.01 7.46
C ILE A 249 14.97 9.73 6.83
N LEU A 250 14.03 9.82 5.90
CA LEU A 250 13.47 8.66 5.21
C LEU A 250 14.55 7.89 4.43
N GLN A 251 15.41 8.61 3.72
CA GLN A 251 16.56 8.08 2.98
C GLN A 251 17.57 7.40 3.91
N LYS A 252 17.70 7.86 5.16
CA LYS A 252 18.56 7.25 6.18
C LYS A 252 17.90 6.09 6.92
N THR A 253 16.58 5.90 6.80
CA THR A 253 15.80 4.93 7.57
C THR A 253 15.21 3.85 6.68
N CYS A 254 13.90 3.86 6.43
CA CYS A 254 13.18 2.79 5.75
C CYS A 254 13.72 2.55 4.34
N TYR A 255 14.14 3.59 3.62
CA TYR A 255 14.64 3.49 2.25
C TYR A 255 16.06 2.93 2.13
N GLN A 256 16.73 2.62 3.25
CA GLN A 256 17.96 1.83 3.22
C GLN A 256 17.67 0.35 2.90
N CYS A 257 16.52 -0.17 3.30
CA CYS A 257 16.19 -1.59 3.17
C CYS A 257 14.97 -1.84 2.28
N HIS A 258 14.07 -0.86 2.18
CA HIS A 258 12.89 -0.93 1.32
C HIS A 258 13.11 -0.13 0.04
N PRO A 259 12.46 -0.51 -1.08
CA PRO A 259 12.64 0.16 -2.37
C PRO A 259 12.24 1.64 -2.26
N GLY A 260 13.17 2.56 -2.45
CA GLY A 260 12.91 3.93 -2.02
C GLY A 260 14.02 4.91 -2.34
N ARG A 261 15.28 4.47 -2.18
CA ARG A 261 16.44 5.31 -2.44
C ARG A 261 16.56 5.71 -3.91
N ARG A 262 16.15 4.83 -4.82
CA ARG A 262 16.03 5.09 -6.26
C ARG A 262 14.60 4.94 -6.75
N THR A 263 13.84 4.01 -6.17
CA THR A 263 12.55 3.59 -6.72
C THR A 263 11.34 4.10 -5.92
N SER A 264 11.48 5.00 -4.95
CA SER A 264 10.39 5.65 -4.19
C SER A 264 9.10 4.82 -4.12
N CYS A 265 9.06 3.73 -3.34
CA CYS A 265 7.90 2.83 -3.34
C CYS A 265 6.61 3.55 -2.95
N LEU A 266 6.72 4.52 -2.02
CA LEU A 266 5.66 5.44 -1.64
C LEU A 266 5.74 6.69 -2.53
N ARG A 267 4.76 6.83 -3.43
CA ARG A 267 4.75 7.89 -4.46
C ARG A 267 3.35 8.35 -4.90
N GLY A 268 2.31 7.81 -4.26
CA GLY A 268 0.93 8.20 -4.51
C GLY A 268 0.51 9.47 -3.75
N ALA A 269 -0.81 9.72 -3.72
CA ALA A 269 -1.38 10.93 -3.13
C ALA A 269 -1.03 11.12 -1.65
N MET A 270 -0.83 10.03 -0.89
CA MET A 270 -0.39 10.13 0.51
C MET A 270 1.02 10.72 0.62
N SER A 271 1.94 10.30 -0.27
CA SER A 271 3.28 10.88 -0.34
C SER A 271 3.24 12.35 -0.71
N SER A 272 2.39 12.70 -1.68
CA SER A 272 2.20 14.09 -2.12
C SER A 272 1.58 14.96 -1.02
N GLY A 273 0.76 14.37 -0.15
CA GLY A 273 0.25 15.00 1.07
C GLY A 273 1.25 15.06 2.24
N GLY A 274 2.50 14.65 2.04
CA GLY A 274 3.56 14.72 3.05
C GLY A 274 3.63 13.54 4.02
N MET A 275 2.79 12.50 3.85
CA MET A 275 2.87 11.28 4.65
C MET A 275 4.03 10.39 4.20
N LEU A 276 4.68 9.75 5.16
CA LEU A 276 5.82 8.86 4.98
C LEU A 276 5.57 7.53 5.70
N CYS A 277 6.46 6.55 5.48
CA CYS A 277 6.33 5.18 5.98
C CYS A 277 6.02 5.11 7.48
N GLN A 278 6.69 5.94 8.29
CA GLN A 278 6.58 5.97 9.74
C GLN A 278 5.20 6.43 10.23
N ASP A 279 4.52 7.28 9.46
CA ASP A 279 3.19 7.78 9.81
C ASP A 279 2.12 6.68 9.73
N CYS A 280 2.37 5.67 8.88
CA CYS A 280 1.50 4.52 8.68
C CYS A 280 1.94 3.31 9.52
N HIS A 281 3.24 2.97 9.49
CA HIS A 281 3.77 1.74 10.06
C HIS A 281 4.40 1.91 11.46
N GLY A 282 4.84 3.13 11.81
CA GLY A 282 5.72 3.39 12.96
C GLY A 282 7.21 3.26 12.63
N ASP A 283 8.06 3.47 13.62
CA ASP A 283 9.52 3.37 13.51
C ASP A 283 10.00 1.90 13.51
N MET A 284 11.28 1.69 13.21
CA MET A 284 11.95 0.38 13.19
C MET A 284 11.70 -0.42 14.48
N ALA A 285 11.72 0.23 15.64
CA ALA A 285 11.45 -0.43 16.92
C ALA A 285 10.01 -0.96 17.01
N ASN A 286 9.03 -0.23 16.46
CA ASN A 286 7.63 -0.68 16.45
C ASN A 286 7.46 -1.88 15.52
N VAL A 287 8.00 -1.82 14.30
CA VAL A 287 7.89 -2.90 13.30
C VAL A 287 8.66 -4.16 13.70
N GLY A 288 9.78 -4.00 14.42
CA GLY A 288 10.58 -5.10 14.94
C GLY A 288 10.04 -5.76 16.22
N ASN A 289 9.09 -5.13 16.91
CA ASN A 289 8.49 -5.67 18.12
C ASN A 289 7.28 -6.56 17.79
N ASP A 290 7.56 -7.70 17.16
CA ASP A 290 6.52 -8.63 16.69
C ASP A 290 6.31 -9.85 17.61
N PHE A 291 5.30 -10.64 17.28
CA PHE A 291 4.88 -11.85 17.99
C PHE A 291 5.97 -12.91 18.15
N SER A 292 7.05 -12.83 17.38
CA SER A 292 8.16 -13.79 17.42
C SER A 292 9.34 -13.32 18.28
N ARG A 293 9.25 -12.16 18.94
CA ARG A 293 10.36 -11.51 19.67
C ARG A 293 11.05 -12.39 20.72
N ASN A 294 10.33 -13.34 21.30
CA ASN A 294 10.81 -14.26 22.34
C ASN A 294 11.14 -15.67 21.85
N VAL A 295 11.00 -15.93 20.54
CA VAL A 295 11.39 -17.18 19.91
C VAL A 295 12.92 -17.28 19.84
N SER A 296 13.44 -18.46 20.20
CA SER A 296 14.85 -18.83 20.04
C SER A 296 15.01 -20.36 20.10
N PRO A 297 16.19 -20.92 19.78
CA PRO A 297 16.44 -22.36 19.99
C PRO A 297 16.28 -22.81 21.45
N ALA A 298 16.48 -21.90 22.41
CA ALA A 298 16.28 -22.16 23.83
C ALA A 298 14.81 -22.00 24.28
N ASN A 299 13.98 -21.36 23.46
CA ASN A 299 12.56 -21.13 23.73
C ASN A 299 11.71 -21.40 22.47
N PRO A 300 11.65 -22.66 21.99
CA PRO A 300 10.93 -22.99 20.76
C PRO A 300 9.43 -22.70 20.88
N GLY A 301 8.84 -22.09 19.86
CA GLY A 301 7.41 -21.83 19.74
C GLY A 301 6.88 -20.75 20.67
N ALA A 302 7.75 -19.96 21.29
CA ALA A 302 7.39 -18.88 22.20
C ALA A 302 6.83 -17.64 21.49
N PHE A 303 5.77 -17.87 20.71
CA PHE A 303 4.99 -16.85 20.04
C PHE A 303 4.07 -16.14 21.02
N GLU A 304 4.07 -14.82 20.96
CA GLU A 304 3.18 -13.96 21.74
C GLU A 304 2.05 -13.47 20.85
N LEU A 305 1.01 -14.30 20.71
CA LEU A 305 -0.14 -14.03 19.86
C LEU A 305 -1.43 -14.05 20.68
N ALA A 306 -2.31 -13.09 20.41
CA ALA A 306 -3.67 -13.07 20.92
C ALA A 306 -4.63 -12.61 19.80
N SER A 307 -5.91 -12.94 19.92
CA SER A 307 -6.92 -12.59 18.89
C SER A 307 -7.10 -11.08 18.69
N ASP A 308 -6.75 -10.28 19.71
CA ASP A 308 -6.83 -8.82 19.73
C ASP A 308 -5.56 -8.13 19.19
N PHE A 309 -4.65 -8.87 18.55
CA PHE A 309 -3.38 -8.37 18.03
C PHE A 309 -3.51 -7.13 17.11
N TYR A 310 -4.70 -6.89 16.55
CA TYR A 310 -4.97 -5.71 15.74
C TYR A 310 -5.33 -4.47 16.54
N THR A 311 -6.04 -4.60 17.66
CA THR A 311 -6.63 -3.45 18.38
C THR A 311 -6.02 -3.21 19.74
N ASN A 312 -5.34 -4.20 20.33
CA ASN A 312 -4.71 -4.08 21.64
C ASN A 312 -3.26 -3.55 21.50
N PRO A 313 -2.93 -2.40 22.09
CA PRO A 313 -1.57 -1.86 22.06
C PRO A 313 -0.54 -2.71 22.82
N ASN A 314 -0.98 -3.59 23.72
CA ASN A 314 -0.10 -4.46 24.50
C ASN A 314 0.21 -5.81 23.82
N THR A 315 -0.64 -6.23 22.87
CA THR A 315 -0.42 -7.47 22.11
C THR A 315 0.55 -7.19 20.97
N PRO A 316 1.64 -7.96 20.81
CA PRO A 316 2.64 -7.73 19.76
C PRO A 316 2.06 -7.75 18.35
N ARG A 317 2.80 -7.13 17.41
CA ARG A 317 2.40 -7.11 16.01
C ARG A 317 2.59 -8.46 15.34
N VAL A 318 1.78 -8.72 14.33
CA VAL A 318 1.90 -9.81 13.38
C VAL A 318 2.18 -9.18 12.01
N PRO A 319 3.41 -9.31 11.47
CA PRO A 319 3.75 -8.80 10.14
C PRO A 319 2.76 -9.30 9.09
N TRP A 320 2.38 -8.45 8.13
CA TRP A 320 1.37 -8.73 7.10
C TRP A 320 -0.08 -8.85 7.58
N ALA A 321 -0.34 -8.88 8.88
CA ALA A 321 -1.70 -8.88 9.44
C ALA A 321 -2.01 -7.57 10.20
N ASN A 322 -1.00 -6.86 10.68
CA ASN A 322 -1.11 -5.51 11.24
C ASN A 322 -0.65 -4.43 10.26
N GLU A 323 -1.13 -4.50 9.02
CA GLU A 323 -0.92 -3.41 8.08
C GLU A 323 -1.93 -2.29 8.34
N PRO A 324 -1.53 -1.02 8.26
CA PRO A 324 -2.45 0.10 8.38
C PRO A 324 -3.50 0.03 7.25
N GLY A 325 -4.76 0.32 7.59
CA GLY A 325 -5.86 0.39 6.64
C GLY A 325 -6.19 1.83 6.27
N CYS A 326 -7.00 2.01 5.23
CA CYS A 326 -7.62 3.26 4.82
C CYS A 326 -8.32 3.91 6.01
N GLY A 327 -9.08 3.12 6.78
CA GLY A 327 -9.80 3.59 7.96
C GLY A 327 -8.88 4.13 9.08
N SER A 328 -7.59 3.81 9.06
CA SER A 328 -6.66 4.30 10.09
C SER A 328 -6.39 5.80 9.97
N CYS A 329 -6.58 6.39 8.79
CA CYS A 329 -6.48 7.84 8.56
C CYS A 329 -7.77 8.46 8.03
N HIS A 330 -8.52 7.73 7.21
CA HIS A 330 -9.85 8.11 6.72
C HIS A 330 -10.92 7.60 7.69
N THR A 331 -10.93 8.19 8.87
CA THR A 331 -11.65 7.69 10.05
C THR A 331 -13.17 7.92 10.01
N GLY A 332 -13.68 8.48 8.92
CA GLY A 332 -15.09 8.73 8.72
C GLY A 332 -15.31 9.88 7.74
N ASP A 333 -16.43 10.58 7.90
CA ASP A 333 -16.92 11.58 6.95
C ASP A 333 -16.97 12.98 7.59
N ALA A 334 -17.55 13.96 6.91
CA ALA A 334 -17.58 15.33 7.40
C ALA A 334 -18.33 15.49 8.74
N MET A 335 -19.19 14.53 9.09
CA MET A 335 -20.08 14.60 10.26
C MET A 335 -19.57 13.77 11.43
N ASP A 336 -18.87 12.67 11.16
CA ASP A 336 -18.32 11.77 12.16
C ASP A 336 -16.93 11.28 11.72
N ASN A 337 -15.87 11.86 12.29
CA ASN A 337 -14.47 11.51 12.08
C ASN A 337 -13.61 11.79 13.34
N MET A 338 -12.34 11.38 13.30
CA MET A 338 -11.42 11.45 14.44
C MET A 338 -10.39 12.60 14.37
N HIS A 339 -10.51 13.57 13.47
CA HIS A 339 -9.51 14.64 13.25
C HIS A 339 -9.06 15.34 14.54
N GLY A 340 -10.01 15.75 15.38
CA GLY A 340 -9.78 16.42 16.66
C GLY A 340 -9.83 15.51 17.90
N SER A 341 -9.88 14.19 17.70
CA SER A 341 -9.99 13.24 18.82
C SER A 341 -8.73 13.19 19.69
N ALA A 342 -8.89 12.77 20.95
CA ALA A 342 -7.77 12.67 21.87
C ALA A 342 -6.68 11.72 21.34
N GLY A 343 -5.46 12.23 21.21
CA GLY A 343 -4.29 11.45 20.77
C GLY A 343 -4.13 11.31 19.26
N THR A 344 -5.04 11.82 18.42
CA THR A 344 -4.88 11.82 16.97
C THR A 344 -4.03 13.00 16.47
N LEU A 345 -3.51 12.86 15.25
CA LEU A 345 -2.88 13.93 14.48
C LEU A 345 -3.73 14.18 13.24
N GLY A 346 -4.56 15.22 13.28
CA GLY A 346 -5.40 15.64 12.15
C GLY A 346 -4.60 16.33 11.04
N GLN A 347 -5.12 16.29 9.82
CA GLN A 347 -4.60 17.05 8.68
C GLN A 347 -4.94 18.55 8.87
N PRO A 348 -3.96 19.47 8.91
CA PRO A 348 -4.17 20.87 9.31
C PRO A 348 -5.26 21.67 8.58
N ASP A 349 -5.55 21.34 7.32
CA ASP A 349 -6.31 22.17 6.38
C ASP A 349 -7.74 21.65 6.12
N ASP A 350 -8.06 20.39 6.42
CA ASP A 350 -9.31 19.77 5.96
C ASP A 350 -10.33 19.40 7.04
N GLY A 351 -9.91 19.32 8.31
CA GLY A 351 -10.80 18.99 9.43
C GLY A 351 -11.39 17.57 9.44
N ILE A 352 -10.90 16.65 8.60
CA ILE A 352 -11.47 15.30 8.42
C ILE A 352 -10.41 14.20 8.54
N ARG A 353 -9.31 14.29 7.78
CA ARG A 353 -8.33 13.20 7.67
C ARG A 353 -7.32 13.24 8.80
N LEU A 354 -6.73 12.09 9.12
CA LEU A 354 -5.53 12.03 9.97
C LEU A 354 -4.26 11.98 9.13
N MET A 355 -3.18 12.48 9.72
CA MET A 355 -1.82 12.40 9.18
C MET A 355 -1.02 11.26 9.81
N GLN A 356 -1.58 10.52 10.77
CA GLN A 356 -0.93 9.37 11.42
C GLN A 356 -1.96 8.26 11.65
N ALA A 357 -1.60 7.03 11.29
CA ALA A 357 -2.48 5.86 11.33
C ALA A 357 -2.70 5.28 12.73
N TRP A 358 -2.03 5.82 13.75
CA TRP A 358 -2.00 5.34 15.13
C TRP A 358 -1.99 6.52 16.11
N LEU A 359 -2.35 6.30 17.37
CA LEU A 359 -2.46 7.37 18.37
C LEU A 359 -1.09 7.79 18.91
N LYS A 360 -0.82 9.09 19.08
CA LYS A 360 0.48 9.67 19.52
C LYS A 360 1.21 8.93 20.66
N ASN A 361 0.45 8.42 21.65
CA ASN A 361 1.00 7.80 22.85
C ASN A 361 0.98 6.27 22.81
N ASP A 362 0.72 5.67 21.64
CA ASP A 362 0.73 4.23 21.46
C ASP A 362 2.15 3.75 21.13
N PRO A 363 2.86 3.10 22.07
CA PRO A 363 4.23 2.63 21.85
C PRO A 363 4.33 1.46 20.87
N LYS A 364 3.20 0.82 20.53
CA LYS A 364 3.16 -0.20 19.47
C LYS A 364 2.90 0.44 18.12
N ALA A 365 2.39 1.67 18.03
CA ALA A 365 1.84 2.26 16.81
C ALA A 365 0.70 1.40 16.21
N THR A 366 -0.26 1.01 17.04
CA THR A 366 -1.41 0.16 16.64
C THR A 366 -2.30 0.92 15.65
N PRO A 367 -2.59 0.36 14.46
CA PRO A 367 -3.45 1.01 13.49
C PRO A 367 -4.85 1.30 14.06
N ILE A 368 -5.34 2.51 13.82
CA ILE A 368 -6.68 2.95 14.21
C ILE A 368 -7.71 2.14 13.42
N VAL A 369 -8.75 1.67 14.13
CA VAL A 369 -9.93 1.02 13.57
C VAL A 369 -11.13 1.92 13.88
N PRO A 370 -11.61 2.72 12.92
CA PRO A 370 -12.62 3.75 13.20
C PRO A 370 -14.01 3.13 13.41
N SER A 371 -14.90 3.82 14.12
CA SER A 371 -16.33 3.44 14.21
C SER A 371 -17.04 3.71 12.89
N ASN A 372 -16.83 4.88 12.29
CA ASN A 372 -17.34 5.21 10.96
C ASN A 372 -16.49 4.49 9.90
N LYS A 373 -17.11 3.57 9.15
CA LYS A 373 -16.44 2.70 8.18
C LYS A 373 -16.56 3.18 6.74
N ARG A 374 -17.05 4.40 6.47
CA ARG A 374 -17.33 4.88 5.10
C ARG A 374 -16.16 4.67 4.13
N PHE A 375 -14.94 4.95 4.59
CA PHE A 375 -13.71 4.82 3.79
C PHE A 375 -12.80 3.69 4.27
N ALA A 376 -13.25 2.87 5.22
CA ALA A 376 -12.46 1.77 5.75
C ALA A 376 -12.61 0.51 4.89
N GLU A 377 -11.61 -0.35 4.93
CA GLU A 377 -11.68 -1.68 4.35
C GLU A 377 -12.79 -2.52 5.02
N PRO A 378 -13.36 -3.49 4.28
CA PRO A 378 -14.14 -4.55 4.90
C PRO A 378 -13.32 -5.26 5.99
N VAL A 379 -14.02 -5.79 7.00
CA VAL A 379 -13.40 -6.59 8.06
C VAL A 379 -13.44 -8.08 7.73
N VAL A 380 -12.47 -8.82 8.27
CA VAL A 380 -12.47 -10.28 8.31
C VAL A 380 -13.55 -10.72 9.29
N ALA A 381 -14.60 -11.39 8.79
CA ALA A 381 -15.76 -11.75 9.62
C ALA A 381 -15.40 -12.58 10.88
N ALA A 382 -14.34 -13.39 10.81
CA ALA A 382 -13.91 -14.23 11.93
C ALA A 382 -13.23 -13.46 13.07
N THR A 383 -12.54 -12.37 12.76
CA THR A 383 -11.67 -11.65 13.72
C THR A 383 -12.09 -10.20 13.95
N GLY A 384 -12.88 -9.61 13.05
CA GLY A 384 -13.20 -8.18 13.06
C GLY A 384 -12.05 -7.28 12.57
N ASN A 385 -10.90 -7.87 12.23
CA ASN A 385 -9.73 -7.11 11.76
C ASN A 385 -9.95 -6.59 10.33
N PRO A 386 -9.41 -5.42 9.97
CA PRO A 386 -9.39 -4.96 8.58
C PRO A 386 -8.78 -5.99 7.63
N GLN A 387 -9.38 -6.15 6.45
CA GLN A 387 -8.78 -6.91 5.37
C GLN A 387 -7.63 -6.12 4.74
N LEU A 388 -6.64 -6.82 4.18
CA LEU A 388 -5.58 -6.16 3.42
C LEU A 388 -6.16 -5.46 2.18
N TYR A 389 -5.79 -4.20 2.01
CA TYR A 389 -6.20 -3.35 0.88
C TYR A 389 -6.15 -4.07 -0.49
N ARG A 390 -5.05 -4.77 -0.79
CA ARG A 390 -4.82 -5.48 -2.07
C ARG A 390 -5.84 -6.59 -2.40
N VAL A 391 -6.63 -7.03 -1.40
CA VAL A 391 -7.71 -8.02 -1.59
C VAL A 391 -9.08 -7.49 -1.16
N SER A 392 -9.13 -6.23 -0.71
CA SER A 392 -10.36 -5.55 -0.33
C SER A 392 -11.15 -5.18 -1.57
N THR A 393 -12.46 -5.37 -1.49
CA THR A 393 -13.41 -5.04 -2.56
C THR A 393 -14.47 -4.10 -2.02
N GLY A 394 -14.89 -3.18 -2.89
CA GLY A 394 -15.98 -2.24 -2.66
C GLY A 394 -17.10 -2.44 -3.69
N HIS A 395 -17.74 -1.36 -4.09
CA HIS A 395 -18.76 -1.25 -5.16
C HIS A 395 -18.98 -2.51 -6.02
N LYS A 396 -19.89 -3.39 -5.54
CA LYS A 396 -20.30 -4.66 -6.19
C LYS A 396 -19.17 -5.66 -6.50
N GLY A 397 -18.14 -5.70 -5.66
CA GLY A 397 -17.03 -6.66 -5.75
C GLY A 397 -15.81 -6.16 -6.52
N VAL A 398 -15.78 -4.89 -6.92
CA VAL A 398 -14.61 -4.28 -7.57
C VAL A 398 -13.49 -4.08 -6.54
N LEU A 399 -12.26 -4.46 -6.89
CA LEU A 399 -11.08 -4.26 -6.04
C LEU A 399 -10.84 -2.77 -5.80
N CYS A 400 -10.48 -2.41 -4.57
CA CYS A 400 -10.10 -1.04 -4.22
C CYS A 400 -8.98 -0.51 -5.15
N GLU A 401 -8.02 -1.37 -5.50
CA GLU A 401 -6.92 -1.06 -6.44
C GLU A 401 -7.40 -0.66 -7.84
N SER A 402 -8.58 -1.10 -8.26
CA SER A 402 -9.12 -0.75 -9.59
C SER A 402 -9.54 0.72 -9.67
N CYS A 403 -9.97 1.31 -8.55
CA CYS A 403 -10.37 2.72 -8.50
C CYS A 403 -9.23 3.60 -7.97
N HIS A 404 -8.48 3.12 -6.99
CA HIS A 404 -7.53 3.94 -6.26
C HIS A 404 -6.07 3.76 -6.70
N GLY A 405 -5.72 2.72 -7.47
CA GLY A 405 -4.33 2.39 -7.79
C GLY A 405 -3.69 1.42 -6.80
N ALA A 406 -2.42 1.08 -6.98
CA ALA A 406 -1.76 0.06 -6.14
C ALA A 406 -1.41 0.59 -4.75
N THR A 407 -1.22 -0.31 -3.77
CA THR A 407 -0.65 0.05 -2.46
C THR A 407 0.63 0.88 -2.61
N HIS A 408 0.77 1.94 -1.81
CA HIS A 408 1.85 2.94 -1.85
C HIS A 408 1.91 3.83 -3.12
N ALA A 409 1.10 3.55 -4.13
CA ALA A 409 0.98 4.32 -5.37
C ALA A 409 -0.48 4.66 -5.68
N ILE A 410 -1.26 4.96 -4.63
CA ILE A 410 -2.64 5.40 -4.74
C ILE A 410 -2.69 6.71 -5.52
N PHE A 411 -3.59 6.81 -6.49
CA PHE A 411 -3.68 7.96 -7.38
C PHE A 411 -4.09 9.25 -6.67
N PRO A 412 -3.70 10.42 -7.23
CA PRO A 412 -2.70 10.57 -8.29
C PRO A 412 -1.27 10.50 -7.74
N ASN A 413 -0.31 10.22 -8.62
CA ASN A 413 1.08 10.60 -8.39
C ASN A 413 1.25 12.08 -8.76
N ALA A 414 1.87 12.89 -7.89
CA ALA A 414 2.06 14.33 -8.13
C ALA A 414 2.90 14.66 -9.37
N ASN A 415 3.75 13.75 -9.84
CA ASN A 415 4.40 13.91 -11.14
C ASN A 415 3.37 13.58 -12.24
N PRO A 416 2.91 14.57 -13.04
CA PRO A 416 1.88 14.34 -14.06
C PRO A 416 2.33 13.34 -15.14
N ASN A 417 3.64 13.17 -15.34
CA ASN A 417 4.22 12.25 -16.32
C ASN A 417 4.56 10.88 -15.73
N ALA A 418 4.19 10.60 -14.47
CA ALA A 418 4.44 9.30 -13.86
C ALA A 418 3.60 8.20 -14.52
N ASN A 419 4.21 7.03 -14.72
CA ASN A 419 3.51 5.86 -15.26
C ASN A 419 2.29 5.46 -14.41
N ASP A 420 2.30 5.74 -13.10
CA ASP A 420 1.16 5.44 -12.22
C ASP A 420 -0.12 6.17 -12.68
N ASN A 421 -0.01 7.37 -13.25
CA ASN A 421 -1.18 8.12 -13.72
C ASN A 421 -1.74 7.62 -15.06
N VAL A 422 -1.03 6.75 -15.79
CA VAL A 422 -1.44 6.31 -17.13
C VAL A 422 -2.78 5.58 -17.11
N ALA A 423 -3.00 4.70 -16.13
CA ALA A 423 -4.24 3.95 -16.02
C ALA A 423 -5.44 4.86 -15.79
N SER A 424 -5.36 5.81 -14.86
CA SER A 424 -6.45 6.77 -14.61
C SER A 424 -6.68 7.69 -15.80
N MET A 425 -5.62 8.24 -16.40
CA MET A 425 -5.73 9.04 -17.61
C MET A 425 -6.43 8.30 -18.76
N GLN A 426 -6.10 7.04 -19.01
CA GLN A 426 -6.72 6.23 -20.07
C GLN A 426 -8.20 5.93 -19.79
N LEU A 427 -8.57 5.76 -18.53
CA LEU A 427 -9.91 5.33 -18.12
C LEU A 427 -10.91 6.48 -18.03
N GLN A 428 -10.50 7.63 -17.48
CA GLN A 428 -11.40 8.75 -17.20
C GLN A 428 -10.98 10.09 -17.80
N GLY A 429 -9.81 10.17 -18.46
CA GLY A 429 -9.33 11.37 -19.13
C GLY A 429 -8.57 12.36 -18.23
N HIS A 430 -8.45 12.08 -16.94
CA HIS A 430 -7.66 12.86 -15.99
C HIS A 430 -6.97 11.96 -14.95
N ALA A 431 -5.90 12.47 -14.33
CA ALA A 431 -5.19 11.77 -13.28
C ALA A 431 -6.01 11.82 -11.99
N GLY A 432 -5.90 10.78 -11.17
CA GLY A 432 -6.59 10.69 -9.89
C GLY A 432 -7.28 9.35 -9.68
N VAL A 433 -7.94 9.22 -8.54
CA VAL A 433 -8.82 8.09 -8.27
C VAL A 433 -9.92 8.04 -9.34
N ILE A 434 -10.35 6.83 -9.75
CA ILE A 434 -11.42 6.68 -10.73
C ILE A 434 -12.74 7.14 -10.11
N SER A 435 -13.18 8.33 -10.50
CA SER A 435 -14.41 8.98 -10.04
C SER A 435 -15.46 9.08 -11.13
N GLU A 436 -15.08 9.01 -12.42
CA GLU A 436 -16.03 9.06 -13.52
C GLU A 436 -16.77 7.73 -13.67
N CYS A 437 -18.05 7.69 -13.26
CA CYS A 437 -18.86 6.47 -13.33
C CYS A 437 -19.00 5.96 -14.78
N SER A 438 -18.89 6.85 -15.76
CA SER A 438 -18.88 6.54 -17.20
C SER A 438 -17.71 5.65 -17.65
N THR A 439 -16.66 5.53 -16.83
CA THR A 439 -15.58 4.55 -17.03
C THR A 439 -16.10 3.12 -17.11
N CYS A 440 -17.16 2.80 -16.34
CA CYS A 440 -17.72 1.46 -16.22
C CYS A 440 -19.19 1.37 -16.63
N HIS A 441 -19.94 2.47 -16.50
CA HIS A 441 -21.37 2.52 -16.75
C HIS A 441 -21.70 3.28 -18.03
N THR A 442 -22.71 2.82 -18.75
CA THR A 442 -23.20 3.50 -19.96
C THR A 442 -24.44 4.33 -19.65
N GLY A 443 -24.43 5.60 -20.06
CA GLY A 443 -25.55 6.52 -19.92
C GLY A 443 -25.72 7.11 -18.52
N ASP A 444 -26.78 7.91 -18.37
CA ASP A 444 -27.18 8.51 -17.10
C ASP A 444 -27.70 7.46 -16.12
N LEU A 445 -27.21 7.50 -14.88
CA LEU A 445 -27.54 6.57 -13.80
C LEU A 445 -28.74 7.03 -12.96
N GLY A 446 -29.30 8.20 -13.26
CA GLY A 446 -30.40 8.80 -12.52
C GLY A 446 -30.02 9.27 -11.12
N ILE A 447 -31.02 9.36 -10.25
CA ILE A 447 -30.89 9.89 -8.90
C ILE A 447 -30.61 8.74 -7.93
N THR A 448 -29.36 8.57 -7.52
CA THR A 448 -28.93 7.47 -6.64
C THR A 448 -27.71 7.85 -5.81
N LEU A 449 -27.54 7.17 -4.67
CA LEU A 449 -26.36 7.19 -3.79
C LEU A 449 -25.69 5.80 -3.71
N ASP A 450 -25.99 4.90 -4.65
CA ASP A 450 -25.47 3.51 -4.67
C ASP A 450 -24.00 3.41 -5.15
N GLY A 451 -23.34 4.55 -5.35
CA GLY A 451 -21.93 4.62 -5.69
C GLY A 451 -21.00 4.18 -4.55
N PRO A 452 -19.69 4.03 -4.82
CA PRO A 452 -18.72 3.77 -3.78
C PRO A 452 -18.79 4.86 -2.69
N HIS A 453 -18.61 4.49 -1.42
CA HIS A 453 -18.61 5.42 -0.29
C HIS A 453 -19.90 6.25 -0.09
N GLY A 454 -21.00 5.88 -0.77
CA GLY A 454 -22.25 6.66 -0.77
C GLY A 454 -22.26 7.80 -1.79
N MET A 455 -21.34 7.79 -2.75
CA MET A 455 -21.27 8.80 -3.82
C MET A 455 -22.48 8.72 -4.75
N HIS A 456 -22.94 9.89 -5.19
CA HIS A 456 -23.84 10.03 -6.32
C HIS A 456 -23.04 10.10 -7.64
N PRO A 457 -23.68 9.80 -8.79
CA PRO A 457 -23.05 10.00 -10.08
C PRO A 457 -22.80 11.50 -10.35
N VAL A 458 -21.75 11.76 -11.12
CA VAL A 458 -21.34 13.09 -11.60
C VAL A 458 -20.97 13.01 -13.08
N GLY A 459 -20.83 14.17 -13.74
CA GLY A 459 -20.51 14.23 -15.17
C GLY A 459 -21.58 13.57 -16.03
N SER A 460 -21.16 12.95 -17.14
CA SER A 460 -22.07 12.35 -18.12
C SER A 460 -22.91 11.18 -17.60
N ALA A 461 -22.56 10.62 -16.43
CA ALA A 461 -23.36 9.59 -15.77
C ALA A 461 -24.37 10.17 -14.77
N GLY A 462 -24.30 11.47 -14.48
CA GLY A 462 -25.08 12.15 -13.43
C GLY A 462 -25.82 13.40 -13.91
N ASP A 463 -26.10 13.53 -15.21
CA ASP A 463 -26.81 14.69 -15.77
C ASP A 463 -28.13 14.96 -15.03
N LYS A 464 -28.94 13.92 -14.76
CA LYS A 464 -30.19 14.08 -14.01
C LYS A 464 -29.96 14.47 -12.56
N PHE A 465 -28.87 13.98 -11.96
CA PHE A 465 -28.53 14.34 -10.59
C PHE A 465 -28.19 15.83 -10.52
N ALA A 466 -27.36 16.33 -11.44
CA ALA A 466 -27.00 17.74 -11.50
C ALA A 466 -28.18 18.66 -11.88
N ASP A 467 -29.12 18.20 -12.71
CA ASP A 467 -30.30 18.97 -13.16
C ASP A 467 -31.42 19.11 -12.10
N GLY A 468 -31.10 18.98 -10.80
CA GLY A 468 -32.04 19.23 -9.69
C GLY A 468 -32.95 18.07 -9.32
N GLY A 469 -32.78 16.88 -9.91
CA GLY A 469 -33.60 15.71 -9.57
C GLY A 469 -33.36 15.12 -8.17
N HIS A 470 -32.44 15.68 -7.39
CA HIS A 470 -32.02 15.16 -6.08
C HIS A 470 -32.69 15.84 -4.87
N GLU A 471 -33.54 16.85 -5.08
CA GLU A 471 -34.27 17.57 -4.01
C GLU A 471 -35.00 16.61 -3.07
N ASP A 472 -35.78 15.68 -3.62
CA ASP A 472 -36.52 14.66 -2.86
C ASP A 472 -35.63 13.82 -1.92
N ILE A 473 -34.39 13.53 -2.34
CA ILE A 473 -33.44 12.76 -1.52
C ILE A 473 -32.83 13.67 -0.45
N ALA A 474 -32.48 14.91 -0.79
CA ALA A 474 -31.94 15.88 0.15
C ALA A 474 -32.94 16.18 1.28
N GLU A 475 -34.24 16.34 0.98
CA GLU A 475 -35.27 16.58 1.99
C GLU A 475 -35.51 15.39 2.93
N LYS A 476 -35.50 14.16 2.38
CA LYS A 476 -35.82 12.94 3.14
C LYS A 476 -34.61 12.38 3.89
N ASN A 477 -33.41 12.64 3.39
CA ASN A 477 -32.16 12.11 3.93
C ASN A 477 -31.01 13.15 3.82
N PRO A 478 -31.13 14.30 4.51
CA PRO A 478 -30.15 15.37 4.43
C PRO A 478 -28.76 14.92 4.93
N ASP A 479 -28.72 14.02 5.92
CA ASP A 479 -27.46 13.57 6.52
C ASP A 479 -26.59 12.76 5.54
N ALA A 480 -27.18 12.12 4.51
CA ALA A 480 -26.40 11.48 3.46
C ALA A 480 -25.60 12.48 2.62
N CYS A 481 -26.14 13.69 2.43
CA CYS A 481 -25.46 14.78 1.74
C CYS A 481 -24.45 15.45 2.68
N ARG A 482 -24.86 15.75 3.92
CA ARG A 482 -24.00 16.37 4.93
C ARG A 482 -22.73 15.58 5.22
N ALA A 483 -22.79 14.26 5.12
CA ALA A 483 -21.62 13.39 5.22
C ALA A 483 -20.46 13.81 4.30
N CYS A 484 -20.73 14.38 3.12
CA CYS A 484 -19.68 14.82 2.18
C CYS A 484 -19.65 16.34 2.00
N HIS A 485 -20.81 17.00 2.06
CA HIS A 485 -20.94 18.44 1.81
C HIS A 485 -20.90 19.29 3.08
N GLY A 486 -20.73 18.69 4.27
CA GLY A 486 -20.64 19.43 5.53
C GLY A 486 -21.99 19.60 6.22
N GLN A 487 -21.97 20.07 7.47
CA GLN A 487 -23.13 20.10 8.36
C GLN A 487 -24.26 20.98 7.84
N ASN A 488 -23.92 22.07 7.16
CA ASN A 488 -24.83 23.05 6.56
C ASN A 488 -24.77 23.03 5.03
N GLY A 489 -24.00 22.12 4.43
CA GLY A 489 -23.76 22.09 2.99
C GLY A 489 -22.71 23.08 2.52
N GLU A 490 -21.81 23.51 3.40
CA GLU A 490 -20.72 24.46 3.16
C GLU A 490 -19.60 23.96 2.25
N GLY A 491 -19.67 22.69 1.81
CA GLY A 491 -18.63 22.01 1.06
C GLY A 491 -17.49 21.53 1.96
N THR A 492 -16.89 20.40 1.59
CA THR A 492 -15.66 19.91 2.23
C THR A 492 -14.72 19.32 1.19
N VAL A 493 -13.54 18.86 1.61
CA VAL A 493 -12.64 18.09 0.75
C VAL A 493 -13.29 16.83 0.15
N LEU A 494 -14.38 16.31 0.74
CA LEU A 494 -15.13 15.16 0.22
C LEU A 494 -16.09 15.54 -0.91
N SER A 495 -16.49 16.81 -1.04
CA SER A 495 -17.31 17.31 -2.14
C SER A 495 -16.49 17.96 -3.26
N ALA A 496 -15.16 17.80 -3.22
CA ALA A 496 -14.26 18.39 -4.19
C ALA A 496 -14.44 17.80 -5.60
N MET A 497 -14.47 18.66 -6.60
CA MET A 497 -14.45 18.25 -8.01
C MET A 497 -13.12 17.58 -8.37
N HIS A 498 -13.20 16.41 -9.00
CA HIS A 498 -12.01 15.65 -9.42
C HIS A 498 -11.48 16.07 -10.81
N THR A 499 -12.25 16.88 -11.53
CA THR A 499 -11.89 17.45 -12.83
C THR A 499 -12.77 18.68 -13.08
N ASP A 500 -12.37 19.52 -14.02
CA ASP A 500 -13.17 20.67 -14.43
C ASP A 500 -14.53 20.23 -14.96
N ARG A 501 -15.60 20.87 -14.47
CA ARG A 501 -16.96 20.61 -14.93
C ARG A 501 -17.73 21.88 -15.16
N VAL A 502 -18.57 21.88 -16.18
CA VAL A 502 -19.59 22.90 -16.38
C VAL A 502 -20.93 22.30 -15.99
N LEU A 503 -21.51 22.80 -14.90
CA LEU A 503 -22.79 22.32 -14.37
C LEU A 503 -23.84 23.42 -14.44
N LYS A 504 -25.12 23.02 -14.53
CA LYS A 504 -26.24 23.97 -14.44
C LYS A 504 -26.44 24.42 -13.00
N CYS A 505 -26.95 25.63 -12.84
CA CYS A 505 -27.15 26.28 -11.55
C CYS A 505 -28.30 27.30 -11.66
N ASP A 506 -28.96 27.59 -10.53
CA ASP A 506 -30.10 28.52 -10.47
C ASP A 506 -29.64 29.97 -10.68
N GLU A 507 -30.45 30.76 -11.40
CA GLU A 507 -30.21 32.20 -11.65
C GLU A 507 -30.16 33.05 -10.38
N LYS A 508 -30.68 32.52 -9.28
CA LYS A 508 -30.77 33.21 -8.00
C LYS A 508 -29.52 33.07 -7.14
N THR A 509 -28.62 32.14 -7.45
CA THR A 509 -27.38 32.01 -6.67
C THR A 509 -26.35 33.04 -7.07
N ALA A 510 -25.57 33.51 -6.09
CA ALA A 510 -24.47 34.45 -6.34
C ALA A 510 -23.37 33.82 -7.23
N PHE A 511 -23.26 32.49 -7.24
CA PHE A 511 -22.31 31.73 -8.02
C PHE A 511 -22.69 31.64 -9.51
N CYS A 512 -23.99 31.72 -9.83
CA CYS A 512 -24.53 31.52 -11.17
C CYS A 512 -25.47 32.67 -11.63
N PRO A 513 -24.97 33.91 -11.72
CA PRO A 513 -25.82 35.11 -11.91
C PRO A 513 -26.61 35.15 -13.23
N ASN A 514 -26.35 34.23 -14.16
CA ASN A 514 -27.03 34.12 -15.45
C ASN A 514 -27.91 32.87 -15.60
N GLY A 515 -28.02 32.01 -14.56
CA GLY A 515 -28.96 30.88 -14.53
C GLY A 515 -28.81 29.77 -15.57
N ASN A 516 -27.63 29.67 -16.19
CA ASN A 516 -27.41 28.73 -17.31
C ASN A 516 -26.46 27.61 -16.90
N SER A 517 -25.18 27.93 -16.74
CA SER A 517 -24.14 26.98 -16.36
C SER A 517 -22.93 27.73 -15.84
N GLN A 518 -22.18 27.13 -14.91
CA GLN A 518 -20.95 27.70 -14.36
C GLN A 518 -19.85 26.65 -14.33
N LEU A 519 -18.60 27.10 -14.49
CA LEU A 519 -17.42 26.26 -14.33
C LEU A 519 -17.13 26.01 -12.85
N PHE A 520 -17.11 24.74 -12.49
CA PHE A 520 -16.56 24.20 -11.24
C PHE A 520 -15.18 23.64 -11.56
N PRO A 521 -14.09 24.33 -11.19
CA PRO A 521 -12.74 23.86 -11.47
C PRO A 521 -12.40 22.63 -10.61
N GLU A 522 -11.44 21.84 -11.06
CA GLU A 522 -10.81 20.79 -10.25
C GLU A 522 -10.43 21.32 -8.85
N GLY A 523 -10.72 20.54 -7.81
CA GLY A 523 -10.48 20.87 -6.42
C GLY A 523 -11.54 21.75 -5.76
N TYR A 524 -12.48 22.33 -6.53
CA TYR A 524 -13.56 23.14 -5.96
C TYR A 524 -14.47 22.30 -5.06
N GLN A 525 -14.58 22.67 -3.78
CA GLN A 525 -15.44 22.01 -2.80
C GLN A 525 -16.88 22.47 -2.99
N VAL A 526 -17.71 21.61 -3.60
CA VAL A 526 -19.07 21.99 -3.97
C VAL A 526 -19.95 22.14 -2.73
N THR A 527 -20.63 23.27 -2.67
CA THR A 527 -21.56 23.68 -1.60
C THR A 527 -23.00 23.60 -2.10
N CYS A 528 -23.96 23.60 -1.19
CA CYS A 528 -25.38 23.71 -1.54
C CYS A 528 -25.71 25.08 -2.15
N THR A 529 -25.04 26.13 -1.66
CA THR A 529 -25.33 27.52 -2.05
C THR A 529 -24.79 27.91 -3.43
N ASP A 530 -23.95 27.06 -4.02
CA ASP A 530 -23.55 27.20 -5.42
C ASP A 530 -24.74 27.01 -6.37
N CYS A 531 -25.68 26.14 -5.99
CA CYS A 531 -26.82 25.73 -6.82
C CYS A 531 -28.19 26.15 -6.25
N HIS A 532 -28.29 26.41 -4.95
CA HIS A 532 -29.54 26.73 -4.25
C HIS A 532 -29.46 28.01 -3.40
N ASP A 533 -30.59 28.67 -3.18
CA ASP A 533 -30.66 29.91 -2.39
C ASP A 533 -30.49 29.70 -0.86
N ASN A 534 -30.67 28.46 -0.37
CA ASN A 534 -30.63 28.14 1.05
C ASN A 534 -29.57 27.05 1.36
N GLU A 535 -29.01 27.11 2.56
CA GLU A 535 -28.26 26.00 3.19
C GLU A 535 -29.20 24.86 3.64
N LEU A 536 -28.64 23.64 3.78
CA LEU A 536 -29.36 22.36 4.00
C LEU A 536 -30.08 22.22 5.35
#